data_AF-A0A564G5J6-F1
#
_entry.id   AF-A0A564G5J6-F1
#
_cell.length_a   1.000
_cell.length_b   1.000
_cell.length_c   1.000
_cell.angle_alpha   90.00
_cell.angle_beta   90.00
_cell.angle_gamma   90.00
#
_symmetry.space_group_name_H-M   'P 1'
#
loop_
_entity.id
_entity.type
_entity.pdbx_description
1 polymer ?
#
loop_
_entity_poly.entity_id
_entity_poly.type
_entity_poly.pdbx_seq_one_letter_code
_entity_poly.pdbx_strand_id
1 'polypeptide(L)'
;MSKLHSTEPGPGSGAASAAPRIIEVGEIAAGITVPEGRGVRFFSSTRDFDSLDGVVFGSTEQAARAARDRFRARTRAGGGRVARPSGQRLRAV
;
A
#
# COMPACT_ATOMS: atom_id res chain seq x y z
N MET A 1 0.92 44.46 -30.32
CA MET A 1 1.30 44.27 -28.91
C MET A 1 0.60 43.03 -28.36
N SER A 2 1.15 41.83 -28.61
CA SER A 2 0.54 40.58 -28.15
C SER A 2 0.87 40.36 -26.68
N LYS A 3 -0.15 40.47 -25.82
CA LYS A 3 -0.08 40.05 -24.42
C LYS A 3 0.31 38.58 -24.39
N LEU A 4 1.37 38.29 -23.64
CA LEU A 4 1.88 36.96 -23.38
C LEU A 4 0.75 36.13 -22.78
N HIS A 5 0.39 35.06 -23.48
CA HIS A 5 -0.30 33.94 -22.86
C HIS A 5 0.61 33.44 -21.75
N SER A 6 0.32 33.79 -20.51
CA SER A 6 0.81 33.04 -19.36
C SER A 6 0.24 31.64 -19.50
N THR A 7 0.96 30.78 -20.22
CA THR A 7 0.83 29.35 -20.02
C THR A 7 1.34 29.14 -18.61
N GLU A 8 0.41 29.13 -17.66
CA GLU A 8 0.64 28.43 -16.41
C GLU A 8 1.24 27.07 -16.82
N PRO A 9 2.42 26.68 -16.31
CA PRO A 9 2.87 25.32 -16.50
C PRO A 9 1.87 24.44 -15.75
N GLY A 10 0.81 24.04 -16.44
CA GLY A 10 -0.05 22.96 -16.00
C GLY A 10 0.87 21.80 -15.62
N PRO A 11 0.61 21.10 -14.49
CA PRO A 11 1.56 20.16 -13.92
C PRO A 11 2.03 19.21 -15.01
N GLY A 12 3.32 19.34 -15.34
CA GLY A 12 3.94 18.68 -16.47
C GLY A 12 3.65 17.18 -16.42
N SER A 13 2.84 16.74 -17.37
CA SER A 13 2.78 15.37 -17.83
C SER A 13 4.16 15.05 -18.43
N GLY A 14 5.15 14.77 -17.58
CA GLY A 14 6.55 14.66 -17.99
C GLY A 14 7.57 14.28 -16.90
N ALA A 15 7.20 14.30 -15.62
CA ALA A 15 8.05 13.79 -14.53
C ALA A 15 7.25 13.13 -13.39
N ALA A 16 6.17 12.40 -13.71
CA ALA A 16 5.36 11.66 -12.74
C ALA A 16 6.07 10.41 -12.15
N SER A 17 7.41 10.37 -12.15
CA SER A 17 8.24 9.18 -11.89
C SER A 17 9.08 9.25 -10.61
N ALA A 18 9.01 10.32 -9.82
CA ALA A 18 9.78 10.48 -8.57
C ALA A 18 8.93 10.75 -7.31
N ALA A 19 7.60 10.87 -7.44
CA ALA A 19 6.73 11.11 -6.29
C ALA A 19 6.25 9.79 -5.66
N PRO A 20 6.22 9.70 -4.32
CA PRO A 20 5.54 8.61 -3.64
C PRO A 20 4.08 8.54 -4.09
N ARG A 21 3.58 7.35 -4.40
CA ARG A 21 2.18 7.10 -4.74
C ARG A 21 1.51 6.27 -3.67
N ILE A 22 0.31 6.66 -3.26
CA ILE A 22 -0.49 5.86 -2.33
C ILE A 22 -1.11 4.70 -3.11
N ILE A 23 -1.07 3.51 -2.51
CA ILE A 23 -1.72 2.30 -3.00
C ILE A 23 -2.91 2.02 -2.11
N GLU A 24 -4.10 1.98 -2.71
CA GLU A 24 -5.35 1.67 -2.03
C GLU A 24 -5.83 0.28 -2.44
N VAL A 25 -6.25 -0.52 -1.48
CA VAL A 25 -6.74 -1.89 -1.70
C VAL A 25 -8.08 -2.04 -1.01
N GLY A 26 -9.14 -2.20 -1.79
CA GLY A 26 -10.50 -2.20 -1.25
C GLY A 26 -10.84 -0.82 -0.70
N GLU A 27 -11.08 -0.74 0.61
CA GLU A 27 -11.44 0.50 1.32
C GLU A 27 -10.29 1.03 2.20
N ILE A 28 -9.11 0.39 2.16
CA ILE A 28 -7.97 0.77 3.01
C ILE A 28 -6.77 1.23 2.17
N ALA A 29 -6.07 2.25 2.66
CA ALA A 29 -4.74 2.59 2.17
C ALA A 29 -3.78 1.45 2.54
N ALA A 30 -3.34 0.70 1.54
CA ALA A 30 -2.43 -0.42 1.74
C ALA A 30 -1.02 0.05 2.09
N GLY A 31 -0.60 1.15 1.47
CA GLY A 31 0.74 1.67 1.64
C GLY A 31 1.09 2.78 0.68
N ILE A 32 2.34 3.20 0.69
CA ILE A 32 2.91 4.12 -0.29
C ILE A 32 4.00 3.41 -1.08
N THR A 33 4.06 3.64 -2.38
CA THR A 33 5.17 3.22 -3.24
C THR A 33 6.07 4.41 -3.50
N VAL A 34 7.33 4.31 -3.08
CA VAL A 34 8.36 5.31 -3.34
C VAL A 34 9.18 4.83 -4.53
N PRO A 35 9.25 5.57 -5.65
CA PRO A 35 10.14 5.22 -6.74
C PRO A 35 11.60 5.25 -6.28
N GLU A 36 12.28 4.13 -6.44
CA GLU A 36 13.72 3.95 -6.20
C GLU A 36 14.38 3.72 -7.56
N GLY A 37 15.65 4.07 -7.76
CA GLY A 37 16.25 4.14 -9.12
C GLY A 37 16.08 2.93 -10.06
N ARG A 38 15.72 1.74 -9.57
CA ARG A 38 15.41 0.54 -10.38
C ARG A 38 13.97 0.01 -10.25
N GLY A 39 13.08 0.70 -9.54
CA GLY A 39 11.74 0.20 -9.26
C GLY A 39 10.97 1.09 -8.29
N VAL A 40 10.16 0.48 -7.45
CA VAL A 40 9.40 1.17 -6.41
C VAL A 40 9.47 0.38 -5.12
N ARG A 41 9.80 1.04 -4.01
CA ARG A 41 9.73 0.45 -2.69
C ARG A 41 8.34 0.63 -2.12
N PHE A 42 7.72 -0.45 -1.68
CA PHE A 42 6.45 -0.39 -0.97
C PHE A 42 6.69 -0.17 0.52
N PHE A 43 5.95 0.74 1.12
CA PHE A 43 5.88 0.95 2.57
C PHE A 43 4.45 0.71 3.00
N SER A 44 4.28 -0.22 3.94
CA SER A 44 2.97 -0.58 4.46
C SER A 44 2.39 0.55 5.31
N SER A 45 1.08 0.78 5.19
CA SER A 45 0.37 1.68 6.10
C SER A 45 -0.42 0.92 7.18
N THR A 46 -0.60 -0.39 7.02
CA THR A 46 -1.27 -1.28 7.98
C THR A 46 -0.54 -2.62 8.09
N ARG A 47 -0.71 -3.27 9.25
CA ARG A 47 -0.11 -4.57 9.60
C ARG A 47 -0.50 -5.70 8.63
N ASP A 48 -1.60 -5.55 7.88
CA ASP A 48 -1.99 -6.53 6.87
C ASP A 48 -1.00 -6.60 5.68
N PHE A 49 -0.22 -5.54 5.45
CA PHE A 49 0.79 -5.46 4.38
C PHE A 49 2.23 -5.41 4.88
N ASP A 50 2.48 -5.69 6.17
CA ASP A 50 3.81 -5.68 6.79
C ASP A 50 4.80 -6.60 6.04
N SER A 51 4.31 -7.73 5.49
CA SER A 51 5.13 -8.62 4.66
C SER A 51 5.60 -8.02 3.32
N LEU A 52 5.02 -6.91 2.88
CA LEU A 52 5.39 -6.19 1.67
C LEU A 52 6.17 -4.91 2.00
N ASP A 53 6.32 -4.58 3.30
CA ASP A 53 7.04 -3.41 3.76
C ASP A 53 8.54 -3.50 3.39
N GLY A 54 9.06 -2.43 2.81
CA GLY A 54 10.45 -2.35 2.36
C GLY A 54 10.75 -3.14 1.08
N VAL A 55 9.79 -3.90 0.52
CA VAL A 55 9.99 -4.67 -0.70
C VAL A 55 10.06 -3.74 -1.91
N VAL A 56 11.11 -3.91 -2.72
CA VAL A 56 11.28 -3.19 -3.99
C VAL A 56 10.68 -4.01 -5.12
N PHE A 57 9.63 -3.47 -5.73
CA PHE A 57 8.97 -4.01 -6.91
C PHE A 57 9.49 -3.34 -8.17
N GLY A 58 9.39 -4.02 -9.33
CA GLY A 58 9.76 -3.42 -10.61
C GLY A 58 8.80 -2.31 -11.06
N SER A 59 7.60 -2.23 -10.49
CA SER A 59 6.60 -1.20 -10.81
C SER A 59 5.55 -1.03 -9.72
N THR A 60 4.86 0.12 -9.74
CA THR A 60 3.70 0.42 -8.89
C THR A 60 2.59 -0.61 -9.04
N GLU A 61 2.35 -1.09 -10.26
CA GLU A 61 1.35 -2.14 -10.54
C GLU A 61 1.70 -3.47 -9.88
N GLN A 62 2.98 -3.87 -9.88
CA GLN A 62 3.41 -5.08 -9.18
C GLN A 62 3.19 -4.96 -7.67
N ALA A 63 3.53 -3.81 -7.09
CA ALA A 63 3.32 -3.54 -5.68
C ALA A 63 1.82 -3.58 -5.32
N ALA A 64 0.97 -2.93 -6.13
CA ALA A 64 -0.47 -2.94 -5.96
C ALA A 64 -1.07 -4.35 -6.09
N ARG A 65 -0.57 -5.14 -7.03
CA ARG A 65 -1.01 -6.54 -7.21
C ARG A 65 -0.63 -7.40 -6.01
N ALA A 66 0.59 -7.28 -5.51
CA ALA A 66 1.04 -7.99 -4.31
C ALA A 66 0.21 -7.59 -3.08
N ALA A 67 -0.07 -6.30 -2.91
CA ALA A 67 -0.94 -5.81 -1.84
C ALA A 67 -2.35 -6.41 -1.98
N ARG A 68 -2.96 -6.34 -3.17
CA ARG A 68 -4.31 -6.90 -3.39
C ARG A 68 -4.39 -8.40 -3.14
N ASP A 69 -3.36 -9.15 -3.51
CA ASP A 69 -3.27 -10.58 -3.22
C ASP A 69 -3.22 -10.85 -1.71
N ARG A 70 -2.41 -10.10 -0.95
CA ARG A 70 -2.35 -10.20 0.51
C ARG A 70 -3.66 -9.86 1.20
N PHE A 71 -4.34 -8.81 0.76
CA PHE A 71 -5.66 -8.47 1.27
C PHE A 71 -6.67 -9.60 1.02
N ARG A 72 -6.63 -10.21 -0.17
CA ARG A 72 -7.47 -11.37 -0.53
C ARG A 72 -7.11 -12.63 0.27
N ALA A 73 -5.84 -12.89 0.52
CA ALA A 73 -5.40 -14.02 1.35
C ALA A 73 -5.83 -13.83 2.81
N ARG A 74 -5.70 -12.62 3.34
CA ARG A 74 -6.13 -12.23 4.69
C ARG A 74 -7.64 -12.35 4.86
N THR A 75 -8.43 -11.80 3.95
CA THR A 75 -9.92 -11.89 4.02
C THR A 75 -10.40 -13.34 3.96
N ARG A 76 -9.73 -14.21 3.19
CA ARG A 76 -10.02 -15.65 3.18
C ARG A 76 -9.57 -16.37 4.46
N ALA A 77 -8.41 -16.01 5.01
CA ALA A 77 -7.90 -16.57 6.27
C ALA A 77 -8.63 -16.04 7.52
N GLY A 78 -9.24 -14.85 7.42
CA GLY A 78 -9.96 -14.16 8.48
C GLY A 78 -11.35 -14.74 8.77
N GLY A 79 -11.89 -15.58 7.88
CA GLY A 79 -13.11 -16.36 8.13
C GLY A 79 -12.92 -17.54 9.08
N GLY A 80 -11.70 -17.79 9.59
CA GLY A 80 -11.35 -18.99 10.34
C GLY A 80 -10.52 -18.78 11.59
N ARG A 81 -10.56 -17.61 12.22
CA ARG A 81 -9.97 -17.42 13.56
C ARG A 81 -10.98 -16.83 14.53
N VAL A 82 -11.80 -17.73 15.07
CA VAL A 82 -12.26 -17.65 16.46
C VAL A 82 -11.03 -17.31 17.31
N ALA A 83 -10.96 -16.06 17.76
CA ALA A 83 -10.05 -15.66 18.80
C ALA A 83 -10.40 -16.50 20.03
N ARG A 84 -9.52 -17.43 20.37
CA ARG A 84 -9.64 -18.22 21.60
C ARG A 84 -9.62 -17.24 22.77
N PRO A 85 -10.60 -17.25 23.69
CA PRO A 85 -10.48 -16.53 24.93
C PRO A 85 -9.38 -17.20 25.76
N SER A 86 -8.18 -16.62 25.75
CA SER A 86 -7.15 -16.88 26.74
C SER A 86 -7.48 -16.07 27.99
N GLY A 87 -8.28 -16.69 28.87
CA GLY A 87 -8.54 -16.25 30.24
C GLY A 87 -9.59 -17.16 30.85
N GLN A 88 -9.45 -17.75 32.02
CA GLN A 88 -8.44 -17.70 33.06
C GLN A 88 -8.72 -18.94 33.93
N ARG A 89 -7.66 -19.64 34.34
CA ARG A 89 -7.72 -20.76 35.29
C ARG A 89 -8.38 -20.29 36.59
N LEU A 90 -9.44 -20.96 37.04
CA LEU A 90 -9.70 -21.13 38.47
C LEU A 90 -10.30 -22.54 38.69
N ARG A 91 -9.42 -23.47 39.10
CA ARG A 91 -9.80 -24.66 39.85
C ARG A 91 -9.73 -24.29 41.33
N ALA A 92 -10.83 -24.49 42.06
CA ALA A 92 -10.87 -24.62 43.51
C ALA A 92 -12.03 -25.58 43.83
N VAL A 93 -11.66 -26.81 44.20
CA VAL A 93 -11.80 -27.53 45.50
C VAL A 93 -13.14 -28.24 45.64
#